data_AF-J5H2T8-F1
#
_entry.id   AF-J5H2T8-F1
#
_cell.length_a   1.000
_cell.length_b   1.000
_cell.length_c   1.000
_cell.angle_alpha   90.00
_cell.angle_beta   90.00
_cell.angle_gamma   90.00
#
_symmetry.space_group_name_H-M   'P 1'
#
loop_
_entity.id
_entity.type
_entity.pdbx_description
1 polymer ?
#
loop_
_entity_poly.entity_id
_entity_poly.type
_entity_poly.pdbx_seq_one_letter_code
_entity_poly.pdbx_strand_id
1 'polypeptide(L)'
;MKNIKSFFKLLFIYSIVLFLVFSANIKIFALNIESNEISKNDEIVGTDINNKKNEVQIEENVGKILDKYTGNTDNFEEKINSQDFFEICDIIGAMFSKYSKATEDEQRKFNDYIEKSLKILKNEGNSDSIRELERRYKILSNKDKYVNPNISNYSIEKYPELFENFAKEDLNDIDEAYKLLINVGEILDKYSHNKESYREKIFSIYSKDLLDVITRALDIYEMASEEERYYLDYYISGVLPTLESYYPQRYSPKLKEKYNNLKQNEKSRHDKITPYASKDEKYLVFNVGEASKYAHKHYEKYNPEYPDLRDMGGDCANFVSQILKKGGYSPDKPYHTIHLIKSGI
;
A
#
# COMPACT_ATOMS: atom_id res chain seq x y z
N MET A 1 -11.97 18.53 -17.64
CA MET A 1 -11.54 17.14 -17.92
C MET A 1 -10.23 16.69 -17.24
N LYS A 2 -9.52 17.54 -16.46
CA LYS A 2 -8.33 17.10 -15.68
C LYS A 2 -8.66 16.40 -14.34
N ASN A 3 -9.79 16.72 -13.71
CA ASN A 3 -10.11 16.21 -12.35
C ASN A 3 -10.75 14.81 -12.31
N ILE A 4 -11.38 14.36 -13.40
CA ILE A 4 -11.95 12.99 -13.46
C ILE A 4 -10.85 11.94 -13.61
N LYS A 5 -9.76 12.24 -14.34
CA LYS A 5 -8.57 11.37 -14.40
C LYS A 5 -7.86 11.26 -13.05
N SER A 6 -7.92 12.31 -12.22
CA SER A 6 -7.34 12.28 -10.86
C SER A 6 -8.16 11.41 -9.91
N PHE A 7 -9.49 11.37 -10.03
CA PHE A 7 -10.35 10.54 -9.19
C PHE A 7 -10.21 9.04 -9.51
N PHE A 8 -10.12 8.69 -10.80
CA PHE A 8 -9.83 7.31 -11.21
C PHE A 8 -8.37 6.90 -10.92
N LYS A 9 -7.40 7.82 -11.01
CA LYS A 9 -6.04 7.58 -10.47
C LYS A 9 -6.08 7.35 -8.95
N LEU A 10 -6.83 8.14 -8.19
CA LEU A 10 -6.95 7.98 -6.73
C LEU A 10 -7.55 6.61 -6.35
N LEU A 11 -8.58 6.16 -7.07
CA LEU A 11 -9.25 4.87 -6.83
C LEU A 11 -8.38 3.67 -7.26
N PHE A 12 -7.62 3.81 -8.34
CA PHE A 12 -6.73 2.78 -8.90
C PHE A 12 -5.45 2.63 -8.06
N ILE A 13 -4.88 3.75 -7.63
CA ILE A 13 -3.71 3.77 -6.75
C ILE A 13 -4.14 3.24 -5.36
N TYR A 14 -5.32 3.57 -4.81
CA TYR A 14 -5.85 2.90 -3.58
C TYR A 14 -5.94 1.37 -3.74
N SER A 15 -6.31 0.89 -4.92
CA SER A 15 -6.30 -0.54 -5.24
C SER A 15 -4.89 -1.10 -5.29
N ILE A 16 -3.85 -0.35 -5.65
CA ILE A 16 -2.47 -0.87 -5.78
C ILE A 16 -1.69 -0.94 -4.47
N VAL A 17 -1.83 -0.01 -3.53
CA VAL A 17 -1.29 -0.26 -2.16
C VAL A 17 -2.16 -1.28 -1.42
N LEU A 18 -3.43 -1.48 -1.81
CA LEU A 18 -4.08 -2.75 -1.52
C LEU A 18 -3.29 -3.88 -2.22
N PHE A 19 -3.27 -4.02 -3.54
CA PHE A 19 -2.68 -5.16 -4.27
C PHE A 19 -1.19 -5.48 -3.97
N LEU A 20 -0.31 -4.49 -3.75
CA LEU A 20 1.09 -4.67 -3.32
C LEU A 20 1.22 -5.11 -1.86
N VAL A 21 0.12 -5.01 -1.11
CA VAL A 21 -0.05 -5.51 0.25
C VAL A 21 -1.13 -6.62 0.33
N PHE A 22 -1.80 -6.99 -0.78
CA PHE A 22 -3.08 -7.74 -0.76
C PHE A 22 -3.36 -8.65 -1.97
N SER A 23 -2.34 -9.17 -2.68
CA SER A 23 -2.58 -10.16 -3.74
C SER A 23 -2.83 -11.58 -3.21
N ALA A 24 -3.68 -11.75 -2.19
CA ALA A 24 -4.22 -13.05 -1.80
C ALA A 24 -5.68 -12.91 -1.38
N ASN A 25 -6.60 -12.83 -2.35
CA ASN A 25 -8.01 -13.21 -2.15
C ASN A 25 -8.81 -13.31 -3.47
N ILE A 26 -8.55 -14.35 -4.27
CA ILE A 26 -9.60 -15.08 -5.01
C ILE A 26 -9.15 -16.56 -5.13
N LYS A 27 -9.36 -17.38 -4.09
CA LYS A 27 -9.63 -18.85 -4.20
C LYS A 27 -9.71 -19.64 -2.88
N ILE A 28 -9.55 -19.04 -1.70
CA ILE A 28 -9.65 -19.78 -0.42
C ILE A 28 -11.06 -19.63 0.19
N PHE A 29 -12.09 -20.02 -0.55
CA PHE A 29 -13.41 -20.30 0.03
C PHE A 29 -14.10 -21.52 -0.57
N ALA A 30 -13.45 -22.21 -1.52
CA ALA A 30 -14.03 -23.38 -2.21
C ALA A 30 -13.38 -24.72 -1.83
N LEU A 31 -12.29 -24.76 -1.07
CA LEU A 31 -11.57 -26.01 -0.76
C LEU A 31 -11.65 -26.47 0.70
N ASN A 32 -12.24 -25.68 1.60
CA ASN A 32 -12.30 -26.01 3.04
C ASN A 32 -13.53 -26.83 3.46
N ILE A 33 -14.23 -27.47 2.51
CA ILE A 33 -15.40 -28.33 2.79
C ILE A 33 -15.13 -29.83 2.53
N GLU A 34 -14.05 -30.21 1.84
CA GLU A 34 -13.88 -31.61 1.40
C GLU A 34 -12.78 -32.45 2.09
N SER A 35 -12.05 -31.97 3.10
CA SER A 35 -11.01 -32.79 3.75
C SER A 35 -11.29 -33.23 5.20
N ASN A 36 -12.55 -33.16 5.66
CA ASN A 36 -12.96 -33.85 6.89
C ASN A 36 -13.34 -35.31 6.59
N GLU A 37 -12.35 -36.14 6.26
CA GLU A 37 -12.43 -37.58 6.52
C GLU A 37 -11.29 -38.01 7.44
N ILE A 38 -11.71 -38.35 8.64
CA ILE A 38 -10.95 -38.93 9.74
C ILE A 38 -10.42 -40.30 9.30
N SER A 39 -9.11 -40.53 9.35
CA SER A 39 -8.57 -41.88 9.54
C SER A 39 -7.74 -41.96 10.82
N LYS A 40 -8.18 -42.88 11.68
CA LYS A 40 -7.58 -43.24 12.96
C LYS A 40 -6.53 -44.33 12.73
N ASN A 41 -5.58 -44.37 13.67
CA ASN A 41 -4.67 -45.46 14.04
C ASN A 41 -3.43 -45.62 13.15
N ASP A 42 -2.25 -45.50 13.75
CA ASP A 42 -1.41 -46.68 14.01
C ASP A 42 -0.36 -46.42 15.10
N GLU A 43 0.05 -47.54 15.70
CA GLU A 43 0.59 -47.74 17.04
C GLU A 43 1.94 -47.11 17.39
N ILE A 44 2.05 -46.78 18.68
CA ILE A 44 3.29 -46.57 19.41
C ILE A 44 4.02 -47.92 19.54
N VAL A 45 5.21 -48.03 18.95
CA VAL A 45 6.17 -49.08 19.29
C VAL A 45 7.49 -48.43 19.69
N GLY A 46 7.78 -48.51 20.99
CA GLY A 46 9.09 -48.14 21.55
C GLY A 46 10.12 -49.22 21.26
N THR A 47 11.37 -48.81 21.07
CA THR A 47 12.54 -49.67 21.28
C THR A 47 13.77 -48.80 21.55
N ASP A 48 14.26 -48.86 22.79
CA ASP A 48 15.57 -48.37 23.20
C ASP A 48 16.67 -49.33 22.71
N ILE A 49 17.66 -48.84 21.96
CA ILE A 49 19.00 -49.47 21.86
C ILE A 49 20.11 -48.39 21.79
N ASN A 50 21.08 -48.57 22.67
CA ASN A 50 22.26 -47.75 22.99
C ASN A 50 23.28 -47.44 21.85
N ASN A 51 24.09 -46.41 22.14
CA ASN A 51 25.49 -46.16 21.73
C ASN A 51 25.79 -45.40 20.43
N LYS A 52 25.92 -44.07 20.56
CA LYS A 52 27.19 -43.34 20.44
C LYS A 52 26.99 -41.90 20.93
N LYS A 53 27.88 -41.40 21.79
CA LYS A 53 28.08 -39.96 21.98
C LYS A 53 28.59 -39.37 20.66
N ASN A 54 27.67 -39.17 19.71
CA ASN A 54 27.80 -38.06 18.79
C ASN A 54 27.41 -36.85 19.62
N GLU A 55 28.29 -35.86 19.74
CA GLU A 55 27.81 -34.50 19.94
C GLU A 55 26.92 -34.22 18.74
N VAL A 56 25.63 -34.51 18.88
CA VAL A 56 24.60 -33.93 18.03
C VAL A 56 24.72 -32.45 18.35
N GLN A 57 25.43 -31.70 17.50
CA GLN A 57 25.18 -30.27 17.39
C GLN A 57 23.69 -30.18 17.13
N ILE A 58 22.92 -29.89 18.18
CA ILE A 58 21.50 -29.60 18.06
C ILE A 58 21.48 -28.39 17.15
N GLU A 59 21.09 -28.63 15.90
CA GLU A 59 21.03 -27.58 14.89
C GLU A 59 20.13 -26.48 15.44
N GLU A 60 20.73 -25.32 15.69
CA GLU A 60 20.07 -24.26 16.42
C GLU A 60 18.80 -23.84 15.67
N ASN A 61 17.65 -23.87 16.37
CA ASN A 61 16.35 -23.53 15.79
C ASN A 61 16.42 -22.16 15.11
N VAL A 62 16.14 -22.11 13.81
CA VAL A 62 16.22 -20.89 13.00
C VAL A 62 15.33 -19.77 13.56
N GLY A 63 14.19 -20.12 14.14
CA GLY A 63 13.31 -19.16 14.83
C GLY A 63 13.98 -18.52 16.05
N LYS A 64 14.72 -19.30 16.84
CA LYS A 64 15.49 -18.80 17.99
C LYS A 64 16.63 -17.87 17.56
N ILE A 65 17.31 -18.22 16.47
CA ILE A 65 18.32 -17.34 15.85
C ILE A 65 17.67 -16.02 15.42
N LEU A 66 16.50 -16.07 14.82
CA LEU A 66 15.79 -14.87 14.37
C LEU A 66 15.33 -14.00 15.55
N ASP A 67 14.82 -14.62 16.61
CA ASP A 67 14.35 -13.94 17.82
C ASP A 67 15.44 -13.12 18.53
N LYS A 68 16.70 -13.60 18.51
CA LYS A 68 17.88 -12.83 18.96
C LYS A 68 17.98 -11.46 18.30
N TYR A 69 17.56 -11.33 17.04
CA TYR A 69 17.64 -10.08 16.27
C TYR A 69 16.37 -9.23 16.32
N THR A 70 15.25 -9.80 16.79
CA THR A 70 13.96 -9.09 16.91
C THR A 70 13.62 -8.71 18.36
N GLY A 71 14.42 -9.19 19.32
CA GLY A 71 14.29 -8.91 20.75
C GLY A 71 13.38 -9.90 21.48
N ASN A 72 13.23 -11.12 20.95
CA ASN A 72 12.37 -12.19 21.46
C ASN A 72 10.87 -11.82 21.61
N THR A 73 10.42 -10.69 21.05
CA THR A 73 9.02 -10.24 21.19
C THR A 73 8.06 -10.98 20.29
N ASP A 74 8.57 -11.67 19.28
CA ASP A 74 7.77 -12.22 18.18
C ASP A 74 7.58 -13.72 18.28
N ASN A 75 8.46 -14.37 19.06
CA ASN A 75 8.43 -15.79 19.37
C ASN A 75 8.47 -16.65 18.10
N PHE A 76 9.41 -16.31 17.21
CA PHE A 76 9.63 -17.06 15.98
C PHE A 76 10.08 -18.50 16.24
N GLU A 77 10.73 -18.78 17.38
CA GLU A 77 11.05 -20.14 17.80
C GLU A 77 9.82 -21.07 17.78
N GLU A 78 8.67 -20.57 18.24
CA GLU A 78 7.40 -21.32 18.25
C GLU A 78 6.70 -21.34 16.89
N LYS A 79 6.89 -20.30 16.07
CA LYS A 79 6.17 -20.10 14.80
C LYS A 79 6.91 -20.64 13.57
N ILE A 80 8.19 -21.02 13.71
CA ILE A 80 9.05 -21.35 12.57
C ILE A 80 8.46 -22.46 11.66
N ASN A 81 7.66 -23.36 12.23
CA ASN A 81 7.01 -24.48 11.54
C ASN A 81 5.55 -24.19 11.11
N SER A 82 5.10 -22.94 11.23
CA SER A 82 3.74 -22.54 10.83
C SER A 82 3.47 -22.88 9.37
N GLN A 83 2.22 -23.26 9.10
CA GLN A 83 1.68 -23.45 7.75
C GLN A 83 0.80 -22.26 7.34
N ASP A 84 0.64 -21.25 8.20
CA ASP A 84 -0.11 -20.05 7.85
C ASP A 84 0.70 -19.18 6.88
N PHE A 85 0.07 -18.83 5.76
CA PHE A 85 0.69 -18.04 4.69
C PHE A 85 1.28 -16.72 5.20
N PHE A 86 0.53 -15.98 6.04
CA PHE A 86 0.95 -14.66 6.51
C PHE A 86 2.05 -14.77 7.58
N GLU A 87 2.00 -15.79 8.44
CA GLU A 87 3.09 -16.06 9.38
C GLU A 87 4.38 -16.42 8.66
N ILE A 88 4.34 -17.28 7.63
CA ILE A 88 5.51 -17.61 6.83
C ILE A 88 6.08 -16.35 6.16
N CYS A 89 5.22 -15.52 5.57
CA CYS A 89 5.63 -14.25 4.96
C CYS A 89 6.29 -13.31 5.99
N ASP A 90 5.75 -13.21 7.21
CA ASP A 90 6.31 -12.37 8.27
C ASP A 90 7.68 -12.87 8.75
N ILE A 91 7.84 -14.20 8.87
CA ILE A 91 9.12 -14.83 9.22
C ILE A 91 10.17 -14.52 8.16
N ILE A 92 9.86 -14.74 6.87
CA ILE A 92 10.78 -14.42 5.76
C ILE A 92 11.09 -12.91 5.75
N GLY A 93 10.07 -12.07 5.96
CA GLY A 93 10.23 -10.62 6.06
C GLY A 93 11.18 -10.20 7.18
N ALA A 94 11.04 -10.82 8.36
CA ALA A 94 11.93 -10.59 9.50
C ALA A 94 13.36 -11.04 9.16
N MET A 95 13.54 -12.19 8.50
CA MET A 95 14.86 -12.64 8.04
C MET A 95 15.48 -11.64 7.07
N PHE A 96 14.75 -11.12 6.08
CA PHE A 96 15.25 -10.07 5.19
C PHE A 96 15.66 -8.81 5.95
N SER A 97 14.82 -8.35 6.87
CA SER A 97 15.06 -7.15 7.68
C SER A 97 16.29 -7.27 8.58
N LYS A 98 16.60 -8.48 9.07
CA LYS A 98 17.70 -8.75 10.00
C LYS A 98 18.92 -9.42 9.36
N TYR A 99 18.86 -9.72 8.08
CA TYR A 99 19.86 -10.51 7.37
C TYR A 99 21.28 -9.96 7.53
N SER A 100 21.45 -8.66 7.35
CA SER A 100 22.75 -7.99 7.44
C SER A 100 23.37 -7.99 8.84
N LYS A 101 22.56 -8.27 9.88
CA LYS A 101 23.01 -8.35 11.27
C LYS A 101 23.42 -9.76 11.67
N ALA A 102 22.99 -10.77 10.91
CA ALA A 102 23.30 -12.16 11.16
C ALA A 102 24.72 -12.51 10.69
N THR A 103 25.35 -13.47 11.38
CA THR A 103 26.61 -14.08 10.96
C THR A 103 26.45 -14.86 9.67
N GLU A 104 27.55 -15.16 8.97
CA GLU A 104 27.49 -15.97 7.72
C GLU A 104 26.81 -17.32 7.93
N ASP A 105 27.02 -17.97 9.09
CA ASP A 105 26.39 -19.25 9.40
C ASP A 105 24.87 -19.12 9.61
N GLU A 106 24.45 -18.12 10.37
CA GLU A 106 23.03 -17.81 10.57
C GLU A 106 22.35 -17.39 9.25
N GLN A 107 23.05 -16.64 8.39
CA GLN A 107 22.57 -16.28 7.05
C GLN A 107 22.36 -17.52 6.17
N ARG A 108 23.24 -18.53 6.23
CA ARG A 108 23.02 -19.81 5.53
C ARG A 108 21.76 -20.51 6.03
N LYS A 109 21.55 -20.56 7.35
CA LYS A 109 20.32 -21.13 7.94
C LYS A 109 19.06 -20.37 7.54
N PHE A 110 19.13 -19.04 7.45
CA PHE A 110 18.03 -18.23 6.92
C PHE A 110 17.76 -18.56 5.45
N ASN A 111 18.79 -18.65 4.61
CA ASN A 111 18.63 -19.01 3.20
C ASN A 111 17.96 -20.37 3.03
N ASP A 112 18.41 -21.39 3.77
CA ASP A 112 17.83 -22.73 3.73
C ASP A 112 16.34 -22.74 4.10
N TYR A 113 15.96 -21.95 5.11
CA TYR A 113 14.56 -21.77 5.49
C TYR A 113 13.77 -21.06 4.38
N ILE A 114 14.27 -19.91 3.90
CA ILE A 114 13.60 -19.09 2.88
C ILE A 114 13.35 -19.91 1.61
N GLU A 115 14.34 -20.70 1.15
CA GLU A 115 14.20 -21.54 -0.04
C GLU A 115 13.15 -22.64 0.13
N LYS A 116 13.12 -23.30 1.29
CA LYS A 116 12.12 -24.33 1.60
C LYS A 116 10.73 -23.71 1.66
N SER A 117 10.57 -22.59 2.36
CA SER A 117 9.30 -21.89 2.52
C SER A 117 8.78 -21.35 1.19
N LEU A 118 9.63 -20.74 0.35
CA LEU A 118 9.23 -20.28 -0.98
C LEU A 118 8.75 -21.42 -1.88
N LYS A 119 9.34 -22.62 -1.77
CA LYS A 119 8.85 -23.82 -2.50
C LYS A 119 7.47 -24.25 -2.03
N ILE A 120 7.21 -24.21 -0.72
CA ILE A 120 5.89 -24.53 -0.14
C ILE A 120 4.85 -23.53 -0.63
N LEU A 121 5.10 -22.22 -0.44
CA LEU A 121 4.16 -21.16 -0.80
C LEU A 121 3.76 -21.20 -2.29
N LYS A 122 4.72 -21.49 -3.18
CA LYS A 122 4.45 -21.63 -4.62
C LYS A 122 3.50 -22.78 -4.98
N ASN A 123 3.54 -23.87 -4.21
CA ASN A 123 2.67 -25.01 -4.47
C ASN A 123 1.21 -24.70 -4.10
N GLU A 124 1.00 -23.76 -3.16
CA GLU A 124 -0.33 -23.33 -2.72
C GLU A 124 -0.95 -22.25 -3.64
N GLY A 125 -0.12 -21.55 -4.41
CA GLY A 125 -0.56 -20.59 -5.41
C GLY A 125 0.55 -19.69 -5.93
N ASN A 126 0.23 -18.87 -6.92
CA ASN A 126 1.15 -17.86 -7.46
C ASN A 126 0.54 -16.46 -7.23
N SER A 127 0.82 -15.89 -6.06
CA SER A 127 0.45 -14.51 -5.71
C SER A 127 1.60 -13.55 -5.99
N ASP A 128 1.29 -12.27 -6.22
CA ASP A 128 2.34 -11.25 -6.37
C ASP A 128 3.16 -11.07 -5.09
N SER A 129 2.59 -11.41 -3.93
CA SER A 129 3.30 -11.47 -2.65
C SER A 129 4.44 -12.50 -2.69
N ILE A 130 4.20 -13.69 -3.25
CA ILE A 130 5.25 -14.70 -3.44
C ILE A 130 6.31 -14.22 -4.42
N ARG A 131 5.90 -13.62 -5.56
CA ARG A 131 6.82 -13.06 -6.56
C ARG A 131 7.73 -11.98 -5.97
N GLU A 132 7.19 -11.12 -5.12
CA GLU A 132 7.94 -10.09 -4.40
C GLU A 132 8.96 -10.69 -3.43
N LEU A 133 8.57 -11.73 -2.67
CA LEU A 133 9.48 -12.47 -1.79
C LEU A 133 10.63 -13.11 -2.57
N GLU A 134 10.33 -13.75 -3.70
CA GLU A 134 11.33 -14.34 -4.58
C GLU A 134 12.29 -13.29 -5.14
N ARG A 135 11.76 -12.16 -5.60
CA ARG A 135 12.59 -11.07 -6.13
C ARG A 135 13.57 -10.57 -5.08
N ARG A 136 13.09 -10.35 -3.86
CA ARG A 136 13.93 -9.95 -2.71
C ARG A 136 14.98 -10.99 -2.39
N TYR A 137 14.60 -12.27 -2.40
CA TYR A 137 15.57 -13.34 -2.17
C TYR A 137 16.62 -13.42 -3.30
N LYS A 138 16.23 -13.20 -4.56
CA LYS A 138 17.15 -13.14 -5.72
C LYS A 138 18.15 -11.99 -5.58
N ILE A 139 17.70 -10.83 -5.12
CA ILE A 139 18.58 -9.69 -4.79
C ILE A 139 19.55 -10.08 -3.67
N LEU A 140 19.01 -10.65 -2.58
CA LEU A 140 19.77 -10.99 -1.39
C LEU A 140 20.83 -12.07 -1.61
N SER A 141 20.53 -13.07 -2.44
CA SER A 141 21.42 -14.20 -2.76
C SER A 141 22.50 -13.86 -3.80
N ASN A 142 22.36 -12.76 -4.53
CA ASN A 142 23.29 -12.34 -5.59
C ASN A 142 23.88 -10.94 -5.31
N LYS A 143 24.36 -10.72 -4.09
CA LYS A 143 24.85 -9.40 -3.63
C LYS A 143 25.96 -8.83 -4.52
N ASP A 144 26.82 -9.69 -5.08
CA ASP A 144 27.92 -9.27 -5.97
C ASP A 144 27.40 -8.66 -7.27
N LYS A 145 26.25 -9.14 -7.76
CA LYS A 145 25.57 -8.60 -8.94
C LYS A 145 24.76 -7.36 -8.59
N TYR A 146 24.09 -7.39 -7.45
CA TYR A 146 23.15 -6.37 -7.00
C TYR A 146 23.78 -5.53 -5.90
N VAL A 147 24.70 -4.66 -6.31
CA VAL A 147 25.35 -3.70 -5.43
C VAL A 147 24.28 -2.75 -4.87
N ASN A 148 24.05 -2.80 -3.55
CA ASN A 148 23.06 -2.07 -2.75
C ASN A 148 21.68 -2.77 -2.57
N PRO A 149 21.49 -3.59 -1.51
CA PRO A 149 20.26 -4.37 -1.29
C PRO A 149 19.01 -3.54 -1.00
N ASN A 150 19.10 -2.20 -1.01
CA ASN A 150 17.93 -1.34 -0.84
C ASN A 150 17.03 -1.40 -2.08
N ILE A 151 15.86 -2.01 -1.92
CA ILE A 151 14.94 -2.27 -3.03
C ILE A 151 14.48 -1.00 -3.76
N SER A 152 14.56 0.16 -3.10
CA SER A 152 14.25 1.46 -3.67
C SER A 152 15.12 1.84 -4.88
N ASN A 153 16.30 1.22 -5.02
CA ASN A 153 17.26 1.54 -6.07
C ASN A 153 17.15 0.62 -7.29
N TYR A 154 16.23 -0.34 -7.27
CA TYR A 154 16.02 -1.29 -8.35
C TYR A 154 14.83 -0.85 -9.19
N SER A 155 15.13 -0.34 -10.38
CA SER A 155 14.11 -0.02 -11.39
C SER A 155 13.96 -1.16 -12.38
N ILE A 156 12.76 -1.27 -12.97
CA ILE A 156 12.43 -2.23 -14.02
C ILE A 156 13.36 -2.07 -15.23
N GLU A 157 13.73 -0.84 -15.57
CA GLU A 157 14.63 -0.56 -16.70
C GLU A 157 16.06 -1.05 -16.44
N LYS A 158 16.55 -0.96 -15.20
CA LYS A 158 17.95 -1.29 -14.86
C LYS A 158 18.15 -2.79 -14.65
N TYR A 159 17.16 -3.47 -14.09
CA TYR A 159 17.23 -4.90 -13.74
C TYR A 159 15.94 -5.65 -14.16
N PRO A 160 15.62 -5.70 -15.47
CA PRO A 160 14.37 -6.31 -15.95
C PRO A 160 14.21 -7.78 -15.53
N GLU A 161 15.32 -8.50 -15.36
CA GLU A 161 15.33 -9.89 -14.89
C GLU A 161 14.82 -10.08 -13.45
N LEU A 162 14.78 -9.02 -12.64
CA LEU A 162 14.15 -9.06 -11.32
C LEU A 162 12.62 -9.01 -11.43
N PHE A 163 12.09 -8.56 -12.56
CA PHE A 163 10.66 -8.37 -12.78
C PHE A 163 10.07 -9.34 -13.81
N GLU A 164 10.84 -10.34 -14.24
CA GLU A 164 10.45 -11.31 -15.28
C GLU A 164 9.17 -12.11 -14.96
N ASN A 165 8.86 -12.25 -13.67
CA ASN A 165 7.69 -12.99 -13.18
C ASN A 165 6.43 -12.12 -13.02
N PHE A 166 6.52 -10.80 -13.27
CA PHE A 166 5.38 -9.88 -13.16
C PHE A 166 4.73 -9.65 -14.52
N ALA A 167 3.40 -9.44 -14.54
CA ALA A 167 2.73 -9.11 -15.80
C ALA A 167 3.13 -7.71 -16.25
N LYS A 168 3.14 -7.46 -17.56
CA LYS A 168 3.58 -6.17 -18.12
C LYS A 168 2.71 -5.02 -17.64
N GLU A 169 1.43 -5.29 -17.43
CA GLU A 169 0.44 -4.36 -16.91
C GLU A 169 0.79 -3.93 -15.47
N ASP A 170 1.33 -4.84 -14.66
CA ASP A 170 1.67 -4.60 -13.25
C ASP A 170 2.97 -3.79 -13.08
N LEU A 171 3.85 -3.79 -14.10
CA LEU A 171 5.17 -3.13 -14.02
C LEU A 171 5.06 -1.62 -13.79
N ASN A 172 4.11 -0.96 -14.45
CA ASN A 172 3.90 0.48 -14.25
C ASN A 172 3.42 0.79 -12.83
N ASP A 173 2.57 -0.08 -12.28
CA ASP A 173 1.99 0.07 -10.96
C ASP A 173 3.04 -0.13 -9.86
N ILE A 174 3.96 -1.09 -10.06
CA ILE A 174 5.14 -1.30 -9.21
C ILE A 174 6.03 -0.05 -9.19
N ASP A 175 6.31 0.53 -10.37
CA ASP A 175 7.15 1.73 -10.48
C ASP A 175 6.51 2.95 -9.80
N GLU A 176 5.21 3.19 -10.01
CA GLU A 176 4.49 4.27 -9.32
C GLU A 176 4.47 4.07 -7.80
N ALA A 177 4.24 2.85 -7.33
CA ALA A 177 4.25 2.54 -5.91
C ALA A 177 5.63 2.72 -5.27
N TYR A 178 6.71 2.37 -5.96
CA TYR A 178 8.07 2.54 -5.40
C TYR A 178 8.45 3.99 -5.28
N LYS A 179 8.09 4.83 -6.26
CA LYS A 179 8.25 6.28 -6.15
C LYS A 179 7.50 6.82 -4.94
N LEU A 180 6.29 6.31 -4.68
CA LEU A 180 5.54 6.70 -3.50
C LEU A 180 6.23 6.27 -2.19
N LEU A 181 6.67 5.01 -2.10
CA LEU A 181 7.37 4.50 -0.91
C LEU A 181 8.68 5.25 -0.67
N ILE A 182 9.44 5.57 -1.72
CA ILE A 182 10.63 6.44 -1.63
C ILE A 182 10.23 7.75 -0.97
N ASN A 183 9.25 8.47 -1.52
CA ASN A 183 8.83 9.76 -0.99
C ASN A 183 8.42 9.67 0.48
N VAL A 184 7.66 8.65 0.88
CA VAL A 184 7.28 8.43 2.28
C VAL A 184 8.51 8.22 3.16
N GLY A 185 9.44 7.37 2.73
CA GLY A 185 10.71 7.16 3.45
C GLY A 185 11.52 8.44 3.60
N GLU A 186 11.62 9.26 2.56
CA GLU A 186 12.32 10.56 2.60
C GLU A 186 11.66 11.56 3.56
N ILE A 187 10.33 11.61 3.57
CA ILE A 187 9.55 12.43 4.50
C ILE A 187 9.84 11.98 5.93
N LEU A 188 9.75 10.69 6.23
CA LEU A 188 9.98 10.18 7.59
C LEU A 188 11.41 10.46 8.08
N ASP A 189 12.41 10.29 7.21
CA ASP A 189 13.81 10.61 7.50
C ASP A 189 14.03 12.11 7.78
N LYS A 190 13.40 12.98 6.99
CA LYS A 190 13.43 14.44 7.20
C LYS A 190 12.99 14.80 8.63
N TYR A 191 11.92 14.19 9.12
CA TYR A 191 11.41 14.48 10.47
C TYR A 191 12.14 13.69 11.58
N SER A 192 12.89 12.63 11.26
CA SER A 192 13.64 11.80 12.24
C SER A 192 15.02 12.37 12.60
N HIS A 193 15.43 13.47 11.98
CA HIS A 193 16.80 13.99 12.03
C HIS A 193 17.85 12.92 11.64
N ASN A 194 17.49 12.02 10.72
CA ASN A 194 18.32 10.91 10.24
C ASN A 194 18.85 9.96 11.33
N LYS A 195 18.17 9.87 12.48
CA LYS A 195 18.54 8.90 13.53
C LYS A 195 18.15 7.46 13.20
N GLU A 196 17.22 7.30 12.26
CA GLU A 196 16.71 6.02 11.75
C GLU A 196 16.61 6.12 10.23
N SER A 197 16.79 5.00 9.52
CA SER A 197 16.67 4.94 8.06
C SER A 197 15.31 4.38 7.65
N TYR A 198 14.30 5.26 7.59
CA TYR A 198 12.97 4.92 7.10
C TYR A 198 12.96 4.68 5.59
N ARG A 199 13.88 5.29 4.82
CA ARG A 199 14.09 4.98 3.39
C ARG A 199 14.30 3.51 3.10
N GLU A 200 14.96 2.77 3.99
CA GLU A 200 15.13 1.32 3.86
C GLU A 200 13.93 0.58 4.46
N LYS A 201 13.49 1.01 5.63
CA LYS A 201 12.45 0.35 6.41
C LYS A 201 11.07 0.36 5.75
N ILE A 202 10.77 1.41 4.96
CA ILE A 202 9.49 1.58 4.24
C ILE A 202 9.20 0.43 3.27
N PHE A 203 10.25 -0.21 2.78
CA PHE A 203 10.14 -1.35 1.89
C PHE A 203 10.07 -2.68 2.62
N SER A 204 10.26 -2.72 3.94
CA SER A 204 10.21 -3.98 4.69
C SER A 204 8.81 -4.59 4.61
N ILE A 205 8.76 -5.91 4.40
CA ILE A 205 7.52 -6.70 4.46
C ILE A 205 7.30 -7.32 5.84
N TYR A 206 8.24 -7.09 6.76
CA TYR A 206 8.13 -7.52 8.15
C TYR A 206 7.11 -6.64 8.89
N SER A 207 6.10 -7.27 9.49
CA SER A 207 4.97 -6.63 10.15
C SER A 207 5.39 -5.63 11.25
N LYS A 208 6.48 -5.90 11.97
CA LYS A 208 7.01 -5.00 13.00
C LYS A 208 7.60 -3.72 12.40
N ASP A 209 8.29 -3.85 11.27
CA ASP A 209 8.84 -2.69 10.57
C ASP A 209 7.70 -1.85 9.97
N LEU A 210 6.68 -2.49 9.39
CA LEU A 210 5.47 -1.81 8.90
C LEU A 210 4.75 -1.03 10.02
N LEU A 211 4.58 -1.66 11.19
CA LEU A 211 3.98 -1.01 12.36
C LEU A 211 4.78 0.22 12.80
N ASP A 212 6.11 0.10 12.83
CA ASP A 212 6.99 1.20 13.23
C ASP A 212 6.89 2.38 12.26
N VAL A 213 6.88 2.10 10.94
CA VAL A 213 6.72 3.12 9.91
C VAL A 213 5.36 3.81 10.00
N ILE A 214 4.25 3.08 10.17
CA ILE A 214 2.92 3.70 10.36
C ILE A 214 2.88 4.55 11.62
N THR A 215 3.41 4.03 12.73
CA THR A 215 3.44 4.75 14.00
C THR A 215 4.17 6.08 13.83
N ARG A 216 5.32 6.04 13.16
CA ARG A 216 6.08 7.25 12.83
C ARG A 216 5.30 8.20 11.92
N ALA A 217 4.68 7.68 10.86
CA ALA A 217 3.89 8.48 9.93
C ALA A 217 2.74 9.20 10.64
N LEU A 218 2.06 8.54 11.58
CA LEU A 218 1.02 9.12 12.41
C LEU A 218 1.55 10.17 13.39
N ASP A 219 2.77 9.99 13.92
CA ASP A 219 3.38 10.95 14.85
C ASP A 219 3.77 12.27 14.18
N ILE A 220 4.27 12.21 12.95
CA ILE A 220 4.70 13.40 12.21
C ILE A 220 3.57 14.05 11.41
N TYR A 221 2.42 13.38 11.27
CA TYR A 221 1.35 13.76 10.35
C TYR A 221 0.93 15.23 10.51
N GLU A 222 0.71 15.69 11.75
CA GLU A 222 0.29 17.08 11.98
C GLU A 222 1.40 18.10 11.69
N MET A 223 2.67 17.71 11.81
CA MET A 223 3.84 18.55 11.52
C MET A 223 4.15 18.61 10.02
N ALA A 224 3.77 17.58 9.27
CA ALA A 224 3.98 17.47 7.84
C ALA A 224 3.24 18.56 7.04
N SER A 225 3.80 18.94 5.90
CA SER A 225 3.13 19.83 4.93
C SER A 225 1.90 19.15 4.32
N GLU A 226 1.05 19.92 3.65
CA GLU A 226 -0.13 19.37 2.96
C GLU A 226 0.25 18.32 1.89
N GLU A 227 1.28 18.62 1.09
CA GLU A 227 1.81 17.69 0.09
C GLU A 227 2.41 16.44 0.73
N GLU A 228 3.14 16.59 1.84
CA GLU A 228 3.70 15.44 2.57
C GLU A 228 2.60 14.56 3.17
N ARG A 229 1.54 15.17 3.71
CA ARG A 229 0.38 14.43 4.24
C ARG A 229 -0.33 13.61 3.20
N TYR A 230 -0.36 14.04 1.94
CA TYR A 230 -0.90 13.21 0.84
C TYR A 230 -0.17 11.87 0.75
N TYR A 231 1.17 11.88 0.75
CA TYR A 231 1.97 10.66 0.71
C TYR A 231 1.81 9.80 1.97
N LEU A 232 1.80 10.45 3.14
CA LEU A 232 1.58 9.76 4.42
C LEU A 232 0.19 9.12 4.49
N ASP A 233 -0.86 9.84 4.07
CA ASP A 233 -2.23 9.34 4.05
C ASP A 233 -2.35 8.10 3.19
N TYR A 234 -1.75 8.18 2.01
CA TYR A 234 -1.81 7.09 1.06
C TYR A 234 -1.10 5.84 1.61
N TYR A 235 0.08 5.99 2.22
CA TYR A 235 0.77 4.86 2.85
C TYR A 235 -0.01 4.29 4.05
N ILE A 236 -0.48 5.15 4.97
CA ILE A 236 -1.22 4.71 6.16
C ILE A 236 -2.50 4.00 5.75
N SER A 237 -3.25 4.55 4.80
CA SER A 237 -4.53 3.99 4.35
C SER A 237 -4.41 2.59 3.76
N GLY A 238 -3.23 2.24 3.23
CA GLY A 238 -2.99 0.94 2.64
C GLY A 238 -2.35 -0.08 3.58
N VAL A 239 -1.45 0.33 4.46
CA VAL A 239 -0.80 -0.60 5.40
C VAL A 239 -1.65 -0.87 6.64
N LEU A 240 -2.47 0.08 7.09
CA LEU A 240 -3.28 -0.09 8.29
C LEU A 240 -4.31 -1.24 8.16
N PRO A 241 -5.08 -1.39 7.05
CA PRO A 241 -5.97 -2.53 6.85
C PRO A 241 -5.24 -3.88 6.80
N THR A 242 -4.00 -3.89 6.29
CA THR A 242 -3.16 -5.09 6.25
C THR A 242 -2.76 -5.53 7.64
N LEU A 243 -2.30 -4.59 8.49
CA LEU A 243 -2.02 -4.92 9.88
C LEU A 243 -3.29 -5.42 10.59
N GLU A 244 -4.44 -4.80 10.35
CA GLU A 244 -5.72 -5.21 10.95
C GLU A 244 -6.15 -6.63 10.49
N SER A 245 -5.97 -6.96 9.22
CA SER A 245 -6.48 -8.20 8.63
C SER A 245 -5.54 -9.39 8.79
N TYR A 246 -4.23 -9.16 8.63
CA TYR A 246 -3.24 -10.23 8.48
C TYR A 246 -2.25 -10.30 9.64
N TYR A 247 -2.08 -9.20 10.38
CA TYR A 247 -1.20 -9.15 11.54
C TYR A 247 -1.92 -8.59 12.78
N PRO A 248 -3.09 -9.16 13.17
CA PRO A 248 -3.91 -8.62 14.24
C PRO A 248 -3.18 -8.52 15.59
N GLN A 249 -2.15 -9.36 15.82
CA GLN A 249 -1.24 -9.30 16.96
C GLN A 249 -0.40 -8.02 17.03
N ARG A 250 -0.20 -7.34 15.90
CA ARG A 250 0.51 -6.05 15.79
C ARG A 250 -0.43 -4.87 15.79
N TYR A 251 -1.66 -5.09 15.32
CA TYR A 251 -2.64 -4.04 15.16
C TYR A 251 -3.22 -3.58 16.50
N SER A 252 -3.56 -2.30 16.58
CA SER A 252 -4.27 -1.73 17.71
C SER A 252 -5.41 -0.85 17.20
N PRO A 253 -6.64 -0.98 17.75
CA PRO A 253 -7.74 -0.07 17.44
C PRO A 253 -7.38 1.41 17.65
N LYS A 254 -6.46 1.70 18.58
CA LYS A 254 -5.96 3.06 18.84
C LYS A 254 -5.23 3.67 17.63
N LEU A 255 -4.57 2.87 16.79
CA LEU A 255 -3.91 3.36 15.57
C LEU A 255 -4.95 3.87 14.56
N LYS A 256 -6.02 3.09 14.38
CA LYS A 256 -7.12 3.45 13.48
C LYS A 256 -7.91 4.65 13.99
N GLU A 257 -8.15 4.72 15.29
CA GLU A 257 -8.75 5.90 15.92
C GLU A 257 -7.89 7.16 15.69
N LYS A 258 -6.57 7.08 15.96
CA LYS A 258 -5.64 8.19 15.71
C LYS A 258 -5.68 8.64 14.25
N TYR A 259 -5.61 7.70 13.31
CA TYR A 259 -5.69 7.99 11.88
C TYR A 259 -7.00 8.67 11.48
N ASN A 260 -8.14 8.17 11.97
CA ASN A 260 -9.45 8.74 11.67
C ASN A 260 -9.59 10.17 12.23
N ASN A 261 -9.07 10.42 13.43
CA ASN A 261 -9.06 11.75 14.04
C ASN A 261 -8.21 12.73 13.20
N LEU A 262 -7.05 12.28 12.71
CA LEU A 262 -6.19 13.09 11.82
C LEU A 262 -6.91 13.44 10.51
N LYS A 263 -7.60 12.47 9.88
CA LYS A 263 -8.43 12.70 8.69
C LYS A 263 -9.56 13.70 8.95
N GLN A 264 -10.22 13.60 10.10
CA GLN A 264 -11.28 14.53 10.47
C GLN A 264 -10.73 15.95 10.68
N ASN A 265 -9.58 16.08 11.33
CA ASN A 265 -8.90 17.36 11.51
C ASN A 265 -8.47 17.98 10.18
N GLU A 266 -8.03 17.18 9.21
CA GLU A 266 -7.69 17.65 7.87
C GLU A 266 -8.92 18.12 7.09
N LYS A 267 -10.03 17.38 7.14
CA LYS A 267 -11.31 17.82 6.56
C LYS A 267 -11.76 19.14 7.18
N SER A 268 -11.74 19.25 8.51
CA SER A 268 -12.07 20.49 9.21
C SER A 268 -11.12 21.66 8.89
N ARG A 269 -9.86 21.39 8.56
CA ARG A 269 -8.90 22.41 8.08
C ARG A 269 -9.28 22.91 6.68
N HIS A 270 -9.62 21.99 5.78
CA HIS A 270 -10.12 22.34 4.45
C HIS A 270 -11.42 23.13 4.57
N ASP A 271 -12.36 22.70 5.40
CA ASP A 271 -13.63 23.39 5.64
C ASP A 271 -13.44 24.80 6.27
N LYS A 272 -12.34 25.06 6.98
CA LYS A 272 -11.97 26.39 7.48
C LYS A 272 -11.28 27.26 6.42
N ILE A 273 -10.51 26.66 5.52
CA ILE A 273 -9.79 27.36 4.43
C ILE A 273 -10.72 27.63 3.23
N THR A 274 -11.77 26.83 3.05
CA THR A 274 -12.96 27.21 2.31
C THR A 274 -13.92 27.86 3.28
N PRO A 275 -13.78 29.16 3.62
CA PRO A 275 -14.89 29.80 4.28
C PRO A 275 -16.10 29.60 3.36
N TYR A 276 -17.16 29.01 3.88
CA TYR A 276 -18.48 29.53 3.51
C TYR A 276 -18.29 31.04 3.54
N ALA A 277 -18.34 31.68 2.37
CA ALA A 277 -18.03 33.10 2.29
C ALA A 277 -18.76 33.79 3.41
N SER A 278 -18.01 34.65 4.12
CA SER A 278 -18.60 35.52 5.11
C SER A 278 -19.88 36.11 4.51
N LYS A 279 -20.95 36.14 5.30
CA LYS A 279 -22.29 36.59 4.86
C LYS A 279 -22.32 37.99 4.25
N ASP A 280 -21.20 38.71 4.28
CA ASP A 280 -21.05 40.09 3.83
C ASP A 280 -20.13 40.27 2.60
N GLU A 281 -19.57 39.20 2.02
CA GLU A 281 -18.91 39.29 0.71
C GLU A 281 -19.90 38.96 -0.41
N LYS A 282 -20.41 40.02 -1.03
CA LYS A 282 -21.39 40.02 -2.13
C LYS A 282 -20.86 39.41 -3.45
N TYR A 283 -19.76 38.66 -3.40
CA TYR A 283 -19.14 38.00 -4.53
C TYR A 283 -18.76 36.55 -4.16
N LEU A 284 -19.34 35.59 -4.89
CA LEU A 284 -18.78 34.26 -5.18
C LEU A 284 -18.73 33.22 -4.03
N VAL A 285 -19.89 32.68 -3.61
CA VAL A 285 -19.93 31.27 -3.16
C VAL A 285 -20.40 30.42 -4.32
N PHE A 286 -19.46 29.73 -4.96
CA PHE A 286 -19.80 28.71 -5.94
C PHE A 286 -20.41 27.50 -5.22
N ASN A 287 -21.70 27.24 -5.45
CA ASN A 287 -22.42 26.10 -4.89
C ASN A 287 -22.09 24.82 -5.67
N VAL A 288 -21.08 24.10 -5.20
CA VAL A 288 -20.62 22.83 -5.78
C VAL A 288 -21.73 21.78 -5.79
N GLY A 289 -22.58 21.75 -4.76
CA GLY A 289 -23.69 20.80 -4.67
C GLY A 289 -24.72 20.98 -5.78
N GLU A 290 -25.14 22.22 -6.03
CA GLU A 290 -26.10 22.53 -7.11
C GLU A 290 -25.48 22.35 -8.51
N ALA A 291 -24.20 22.70 -8.67
CA ALA A 291 -23.44 22.42 -9.88
C ALA A 291 -23.38 20.90 -10.19
N SER A 292 -23.10 20.08 -9.17
CA SER A 292 -23.03 18.62 -9.30
C SER A 292 -24.39 18.00 -9.61
N LYS A 293 -25.46 18.45 -8.95
CA LYS A 293 -26.84 18.00 -9.25
C LYS A 293 -27.23 18.31 -10.68
N TYR A 294 -26.91 19.52 -11.15
CA TYR A 294 -27.19 19.92 -12.52
C TYR A 294 -26.41 19.06 -13.53
N ALA A 295 -25.11 18.84 -13.28
CA ALA A 295 -24.27 17.99 -14.11
C ALA A 295 -24.85 16.56 -14.21
N HIS A 296 -25.19 15.94 -13.09
CA HIS A 296 -25.80 14.60 -13.08
C HIS A 296 -27.16 14.54 -13.78
N LYS A 297 -27.94 15.60 -13.75
CA LYS A 297 -29.25 15.64 -14.42
C LYS A 297 -29.13 15.78 -15.93
N HIS A 298 -28.09 16.44 -16.43
CA HIS A 298 -28.02 16.91 -17.82
C HIS A 298 -26.79 16.41 -18.61
N TYR A 299 -25.95 15.51 -18.05
CA TYR A 299 -24.77 15.02 -18.77
C TYR A 299 -25.09 14.10 -19.97
N GLU A 300 -26.20 13.35 -19.92
CA GLU A 300 -26.59 12.43 -21.02
C GLU A 300 -27.51 13.09 -22.05
N LYS A 301 -28.23 14.13 -21.65
CA LYS A 301 -29.30 14.73 -22.45
C LYS A 301 -29.18 16.23 -22.47
N TYR A 302 -29.24 16.76 -23.69
CA TYR A 302 -29.26 18.18 -23.96
C TYR A 302 -30.35 18.91 -23.16
N ASN A 303 -30.02 20.02 -22.50
CA ASN A 303 -31.00 20.86 -21.83
C ASN A 303 -31.62 21.86 -22.83
N PRO A 304 -32.91 21.74 -23.20
CA PRO A 304 -33.55 22.60 -24.19
C PRO A 304 -33.68 24.07 -23.76
N GLU A 305 -33.40 24.40 -22.49
CA GLU A 305 -33.38 25.79 -22.00
C GLU A 305 -32.19 26.62 -22.54
N TYR A 306 -31.21 25.97 -23.17
CA TYR A 306 -30.01 26.63 -23.70
C TYR A 306 -29.94 26.49 -25.24
N PRO A 307 -29.08 27.25 -25.94
CA PRO A 307 -28.83 27.08 -27.38
C PRO A 307 -28.01 25.84 -27.69
N ASP A 308 -28.46 25.07 -28.67
CA ASP A 308 -27.78 23.85 -29.11
C ASP A 308 -26.55 24.23 -29.95
N LEU A 309 -25.36 23.91 -29.43
CA LEU A 309 -24.08 24.25 -30.06
C LEU A 309 -23.34 23.02 -30.59
N ARG A 310 -24.04 21.89 -30.77
CA ARG A 310 -23.46 20.63 -31.25
C ARG A 310 -22.79 20.77 -32.62
N ASP A 311 -23.43 21.49 -33.55
CA ASP A 311 -22.91 21.71 -34.91
C ASP A 311 -21.72 22.67 -34.98
N MET A 312 -21.46 23.41 -33.89
CA MET A 312 -20.33 24.34 -33.77
C MET A 312 -19.18 23.75 -32.94
N GLY A 313 -19.25 22.48 -32.53
CA GLY A 313 -18.25 21.82 -31.69
C GLY A 313 -18.15 22.37 -30.26
N GLY A 314 -19.10 23.21 -29.84
CA GLY A 314 -19.05 24.00 -28.60
C GLY A 314 -19.84 23.43 -27.42
N ASP A 315 -20.48 22.26 -27.58
CA ASP A 315 -21.46 21.77 -26.61
C ASP A 315 -20.84 21.41 -25.25
N CYS A 316 -19.59 20.97 -25.22
CA CYS A 316 -18.86 20.73 -23.96
C CYS A 316 -18.58 22.04 -23.19
N ALA A 317 -18.31 23.15 -23.89
CA ALA A 317 -18.11 24.47 -23.28
C ALA A 317 -19.44 25.10 -22.84
N ASN A 318 -20.50 24.88 -23.62
CA ASN A 318 -21.87 25.26 -23.28
C ASN A 318 -22.32 24.57 -21.98
N PHE A 319 -22.14 23.24 -21.90
CA PHE A 319 -22.50 22.45 -20.73
C PHE A 319 -21.73 22.87 -19.47
N VAL A 320 -20.41 23.10 -19.58
CA VAL A 320 -19.61 23.62 -18.46
C VAL A 320 -20.08 25.01 -18.02
N SER A 321 -20.42 25.89 -18.96
CA SER A 321 -20.96 27.23 -18.64
C SER A 321 -22.29 27.14 -17.88
N GLN A 322 -23.14 26.17 -18.23
CA GLN A 322 -24.40 25.93 -17.52
C GLN A 322 -24.18 25.42 -16.10
N ILE A 323 -23.25 24.48 -15.90
CA ILE A 323 -22.86 23.99 -14.57
C ILE A 323 -22.34 25.15 -13.71
N LEU A 324 -21.50 26.01 -14.30
CA LEU A 324 -20.95 27.18 -13.61
C LEU A 324 -22.06 28.16 -13.20
N LYS A 325 -22.95 28.48 -14.12
CA LYS A 325 -24.10 29.36 -13.86
C LYS A 325 -25.02 28.79 -12.78
N LYS A 326 -25.30 27.49 -12.80
CA LYS A 326 -26.14 26.82 -11.80
C LYS A 326 -25.48 26.69 -10.44
N GLY A 327 -24.16 26.58 -10.40
CA GLY A 327 -23.36 26.75 -9.18
C GLY A 327 -23.25 28.19 -8.70
N GLY A 328 -23.94 29.16 -9.30
CA GLY A 328 -23.95 30.55 -8.82
C GLY A 328 -22.76 31.39 -9.26
N TYR A 329 -21.99 30.94 -10.27
CA TYR A 329 -20.96 31.76 -10.90
C TYR A 329 -21.61 32.85 -11.77
N SER A 330 -21.39 34.13 -11.42
CA SER A 330 -21.79 35.30 -12.22
C SER A 330 -20.54 35.98 -12.77
N PRO A 331 -20.30 35.99 -14.10
CA PRO A 331 -19.14 36.64 -14.66
C PRO A 331 -19.40 38.15 -14.79
N ASP A 332 -19.01 38.92 -13.79
CA ASP A 332 -18.94 40.39 -13.90
C ASP A 332 -17.68 40.87 -14.65
N LYS A 333 -16.89 39.95 -15.22
CA LYS A 333 -15.79 40.24 -16.15
C LYS A 333 -15.79 39.28 -17.35
N PRO A 334 -15.46 39.77 -18.56
CA PRO A 334 -15.70 39.09 -19.84
C PRO A 334 -14.62 38.06 -20.20
N TYR A 335 -14.24 37.19 -19.25
CA TYR A 335 -13.35 36.06 -19.56
C TYR A 335 -14.14 34.75 -19.49
N HIS A 336 -14.27 34.13 -20.68
CA HIS A 336 -14.71 32.75 -20.92
C HIS A 336 -16.21 32.43 -20.96
N THR A 337 -17.06 33.41 -21.26
CA THR A 337 -18.34 33.09 -21.92
C THR A 337 -18.14 33.34 -23.40
N ILE A 338 -18.34 32.33 -24.25
CA ILE A 338 -18.54 32.55 -25.69
C ILE A 338 -19.68 33.57 -25.80
N HIS A 339 -19.35 34.79 -26.22
CA HIS A 339 -20.32 35.82 -26.54
C HIS A 339 -21.17 35.33 -27.71
N LEU A 340 -22.28 34.64 -27.42
CA LEU A 340 -23.31 34.34 -28.41
C LEU A 340 -24.72 34.71 -27.94
N ILE A 341 -24.84 35.62 -26.97
CA ILE A 341 -26.12 36.28 -26.67
C ILE A 341 -25.88 37.75 -26.39
N LYS A 342 -25.56 38.51 -27.45
CA LYS A 342 -25.98 39.92 -27.59
C LYS A 342 -25.81 40.41 -29.03
N SER A 343 -26.58 39.78 -29.91
CA SER A 343 -27.04 40.37 -31.18
C SER A 343 -28.02 39.37 -31.77
N GLY A 344 -29.17 39.21 -31.11
CA GLY A 344 -30.36 38.86 -31.85
C GLY A 344 -30.84 40.16 -32.45
N ILE A 345 -30.81 40.28 -33.78
CA ILE A 345 -31.10 41.55 -34.49
C ILE A 345 -30.03 42.62 -34.27
#